data_AF-A0A1Y4CI88-F1
#
_entry.id   AF-A0A1Y4CI88-F1
#
_cell.length_a   1.000
_cell.length_b   1.000
_cell.length_c   1.000
_cell.angle_alpha   90.00
_cell.angle_beta   90.00
_cell.angle_gamma   90.00
#
_symmetry.space_group_name_H-M   'P 1'
#
loop_
_entity.id
_entity.type
_entity.pdbx_description
1 polymer ?
#
loop_
_entity_poly.entity_id
_entity_poly.type
_entity_poly.pdbx_seq_one_letter_code
_entity_poly.pdbx_strand_id
1 'polypeptide(L)'
;MNVRAAKVGVWFYMLFTLASFATTVILYITTTGMGTIAIAFLPLWMAYTVFSLIKSIADLIGAQQRVANFTRMMDRWEDAFESRGKALLLLFFMTMAVGAVKMAVPVILAQF
;
A
#
# COMPACT_ATOMS: atom_id res chain seq x y z
N MET A 1 -4.72 -13.39 20.52
CA MET A 1 -4.84 -12.28 19.55
C MET A 1 -3.61 -11.39 19.67
N ASN A 2 -2.70 -11.33 18.69
CA ASN A 2 -1.72 -10.23 18.65
C ASN A 2 -2.26 -9.16 17.70
N VAL A 3 -3.35 -8.50 18.12
CA VAL A 3 -4.04 -7.39 17.43
C VAL A 3 -3.04 -6.35 16.93
N ARG A 4 -1.94 -6.24 17.67
CA ARG A 4 -0.78 -5.41 17.36
C ARG A 4 -0.22 -5.66 15.96
N ALA A 5 -0.03 -6.91 15.53
CA ALA A 5 0.60 -7.22 14.24
C ALA A 5 -0.29 -6.82 13.05
N ALA A 6 -1.59 -7.15 13.10
CA ALA A 6 -2.54 -6.75 12.07
C ALA A 6 -2.70 -5.23 12.00
N LYS A 7 -2.78 -4.57 13.17
CA LYS A 7 -2.85 -3.10 13.26
C LYS A 7 -1.58 -2.46 12.68
N VAL A 8 -0.41 -3.00 12.97
CA VAL A 8 0.88 -2.54 12.45
C VAL A 8 0.96 -2.68 10.93
N GLY A 9 0.51 -3.79 10.35
CA GLY A 9 0.46 -3.98 8.89
C GLY A 9 -0.40 -2.94 8.15
N VAL A 10 -1.55 -2.59 8.70
CA VAL A 10 -2.42 -1.54 8.14
C VAL A 10 -1.74 -0.16 8.22
N TRP A 11 -1.07 0.13 9.35
CA TRP A 11 -0.29 1.36 9.49
C TRP A 11 0.87 1.44 8.51
N PHE A 12 1.57 0.33 8.26
CA PHE A 12 2.63 0.26 7.25
C PHE A 12 2.07 0.53 5.84
N TYR A 13 0.96 -0.10 5.45
CA TYR A 13 0.34 0.15 4.14
C TYR A 13 -0.03 1.63 3.96
N MET A 14 -0.57 2.26 5.01
CA MET A 14 -0.92 3.68 5.00
C MET A 14 0.33 4.57 4.87
N LEU A 15 1.39 4.29 5.65
CA LEU A 15 2.67 5.00 5.59
C LEU A 15 3.33 4.89 4.21
N PHE A 16 3.38 3.69 3.62
CA PHE A 16 3.92 3.49 2.28
C PHE A 16 3.11 4.24 1.22
N THR A 17 1.79 4.25 1.36
CA THR A 17 0.92 4.98 0.43
C THR A 17 1.13 6.49 0.54
N LEU A 18 1.28 7.03 1.76
CA LEU A 18 1.60 8.44 2.00
C LEU A 18 2.99 8.80 1.43
N ALA A 19 4.00 7.96 1.69
CA ALA A 19 5.35 8.15 1.19
C ALA A 19 5.38 8.14 -0.34
N SER A 20 4.68 7.19 -0.99
CA SER A 20 4.58 7.09 -2.44
C SER A 20 3.91 8.32 -3.05
N PHE A 21 2.85 8.82 -2.41
CA PHE A 21 2.20 10.06 -2.81
C PHE A 21 3.19 11.25 -2.72
N ALA A 22 3.88 11.41 -1.59
CA ALA A 22 4.86 12.47 -1.40
C ALA A 22 6.00 12.39 -2.44
N THR A 23 6.54 11.21 -2.68
CA THR A 23 7.58 10.97 -3.70
C THR A 23 7.08 11.39 -5.09
N THR A 24 5.86 11.01 -5.46
CA THR A 24 5.31 11.34 -6.78
C THR A 24 5.07 12.85 -6.92
N VAL A 25 4.58 13.53 -5.87
CA VAL A 25 4.41 14.99 -5.85
C VAL A 25 5.75 15.71 -5.99
N ILE A 26 6.77 15.29 -5.24
CA ILE A 26 8.11 15.87 -5.31
C ILE A 26 8.65 15.73 -6.73
N LEU A 27 8.64 14.51 -7.28
CA LEU A 27 9.12 14.26 -8.63
C LEU A 27 8.37 15.06 -9.70
N TYR A 28 7.06 15.21 -9.55
CA TYR A 28 6.26 16.01 -10.48
C TYR A 28 6.67 17.50 -10.49
N ILE A 29 7.01 18.06 -9.33
CA ILE A 29 7.40 19.47 -9.21
C ILE A 29 8.87 19.69 -9.58
N THR A 30 9.76 18.74 -9.27
CA THR A 30 11.20 18.90 -9.44
C THR A 30 11.73 18.44 -10.80
N THR A 31 10.98 17.62 -11.53
CA THR A 31 11.46 17.04 -12.79
C THR A 31 10.98 17.88 -13.98
N THR A 32 11.87 18.69 -14.54
CA THR A 32 11.65 19.43 -15.79
C THR A 32 12.23 18.63 -16.97
N GLY A 33 11.38 18.10 -17.85
CA GLY A 33 11.80 17.38 -19.06
C GLY A 33 11.42 15.89 -19.16
N MET A 34 10.43 15.42 -18.39
CA MET A 34 9.90 14.06 -18.49
C MET A 34 9.43 13.71 -19.91
N GLY A 35 9.68 12.47 -20.36
CA GLY A 35 9.14 11.98 -21.64
C GLY A 35 7.59 11.93 -21.64
N THR A 36 6.97 11.86 -22.83
CA THR A 36 5.50 11.86 -22.97
C THR A 36 4.80 10.77 -22.15
N ILE A 37 5.43 9.59 -22.03
CA ILE A 37 4.92 8.47 -21.22
C ILE A 37 4.93 8.87 -19.73
N ALA A 38 6.03 9.42 -19.23
CA ALA A 38 6.15 9.86 -17.85
C ALA A 38 5.16 11.00 -17.52
N ILE A 39 5.01 11.99 -18.41
CA ILE A 39 4.03 13.09 -18.23
C ILE A 39 2.59 12.58 -18.13
N ALA A 40 2.21 11.52 -18.85
CA ALA A 40 0.86 10.96 -18.78
C ALA A 40 0.68 9.99 -17.59
N PHE A 41 1.66 9.12 -17.34
CA PHE A 41 1.55 8.08 -16.32
C PHE A 41 1.80 8.57 -14.89
N LEU A 42 2.66 9.57 -14.68
CA LEU A 42 3.01 10.05 -13.34
C LEU A 42 1.82 10.74 -12.63
N PRO A 43 0.98 11.56 -13.31
CA PRO A 43 -0.28 12.05 -12.76
C PRO A 43 -1.31 10.95 -12.49
N LEU A 44 -1.41 9.94 -13.36
CA LEU A 44 -2.30 8.78 -13.14
C LEU A 44 -1.86 7.98 -11.90
N TRP A 45 -0.55 7.81 -11.70
CA TRP A 45 0.01 7.18 -10.51
C TRP A 45 -0.33 7.99 -9.25
N MET A 46 -0.17 9.31 -9.32
CA MET A 46 -0.56 10.23 -8.24
C MET A 46 -2.04 10.08 -7.88
N ALA A 47 -2.95 10.08 -8.86
CA ALA A 47 -4.38 9.90 -8.63
C ALA A 47 -4.68 8.55 -7.96
N TYR A 48 -4.00 7.48 -8.37
CA TYR A 48 -4.11 6.17 -7.73
C TYR A 48 -3.64 6.18 -6.27
N THR A 49 -2.52 6.85 -5.97
CA THR A 49 -2.00 6.94 -4.59
C THR A 49 -2.97 7.72 -3.68
N VAL A 50 -3.52 8.85 -4.14
CA VAL A 50 -4.55 9.63 -3.42
C VAL A 50 -5.80 8.79 -3.16
N PHE A 51 -6.32 8.10 -4.18
CA PHE A 51 -7.47 7.21 -4.02
C PHE A 51 -7.19 6.11 -2.99
N SER A 52 -6.02 5.48 -3.06
CA SER A 52 -5.65 4.41 -2.13
C SER A 52 -5.47 4.92 -0.69
N LEU A 53 -5.07 6.17 -0.50
CA LEU A 53 -4.96 6.83 0.80
C LEU A 53 -6.35 7.11 1.40
N ILE A 54 -7.25 7.73 0.61
CA ILE A 54 -8.63 7.99 1.04
C ILE A 54 -9.33 6.68 1.40
N LYS A 55 -9.17 5.65 0.56
CA LYS A 55 -9.72 4.32 0.83
C LYS A 55 -9.13 3.73 2.10
N SER A 56 -7.81 3.79 2.30
CA SER A 56 -7.18 3.29 3.53
C SER A 56 -7.70 3.99 4.79
N ILE A 57 -7.96 5.30 4.74
CA ILE A 57 -8.51 6.06 5.87
C ILE A 57 -9.98 5.70 6.11
N ALA A 58 -10.79 5.63 5.06
CA ALA A 58 -12.18 5.18 5.15
C ALA A 58 -12.28 3.76 5.74
N ASP A 59 -11.34 2.89 5.36
CA ASP A 59 -11.23 1.52 5.83
C ASP A 59 -10.86 1.43 7.32
N LEU A 60 -10.08 2.40 7.83
CA LEU A 60 -9.74 2.55 9.25
C LEU A 60 -10.91 3.06 10.09
N ILE A 61 -11.80 3.88 9.50
CA ILE A 61 -12.99 4.42 10.19
C ILE A 61 -14.09 3.36 10.30
N GLY A 62 -14.28 2.51 9.27
CA GLY A 62 -15.23 1.39 9.27
C GLY A 62 -14.74 0.09 9.94
N ALA A 63 -13.89 0.19 10.97
CA ALA A 63 -13.04 -0.91 11.44
C ALA A 63 -13.77 -2.18 11.92
N GLN A 64 -14.95 -2.07 12.52
CA GLN A 64 -15.58 -3.21 13.23
C GLN A 64 -15.93 -4.38 12.31
N GLN A 65 -16.61 -4.12 11.19
CA GLN A 65 -17.07 -5.18 10.27
C GLN A 65 -15.92 -5.76 9.43
N ARG A 66 -14.85 -4.98 9.25
CA ARG A 66 -13.63 -5.42 8.54
C ARG A 66 -12.69 -6.24 9.40
N VAL A 67 -12.54 -5.94 10.69
CA VAL A 67 -11.79 -6.79 11.60
C VAL A 67 -12.40 -8.20 11.63
N ALA A 68 -13.74 -8.30 11.63
CA ALA A 68 -14.42 -9.59 11.52
C ALA A 68 -14.12 -10.32 10.20
N ASN A 69 -14.18 -9.62 9.05
CA ASN A 69 -13.85 -10.21 7.75
C ASN A 69 -12.36 -10.58 7.61
N PHE A 70 -11.45 -9.76 8.14
CA PHE A 70 -10.02 -10.04 8.16
C PHE A 70 -9.70 -11.24 9.03
N THR A 71 -10.38 -11.37 10.17
CA THR A 71 -10.26 -12.54 11.05
C THR A 71 -10.69 -13.81 10.32
N ARG A 72 -11.84 -13.79 9.62
CA ARG A 72 -12.30 -14.91 8.78
C ARG A 72 -11.35 -15.25 7.63
N MET A 73 -10.75 -14.25 6.99
CA MET A 73 -9.76 -14.45 5.93
C MET A 73 -8.47 -15.04 6.48
N MET A 74 -8.03 -14.58 7.65
CA MET A 74 -6.91 -15.13 8.40
C MET A 74 -7.14 -16.57 8.83
N ASP A 75 -8.35 -16.92 9.27
CA ASP A 75 -8.69 -18.31 9.64
C ASP A 75 -8.60 -19.23 8.40
N ARG A 76 -9.09 -18.79 7.24
CA ARG A 76 -8.93 -19.54 5.97
C ARG A 76 -7.47 -19.66 5.52
N TRP A 77 -6.64 -18.67 5.81
CA TRP A 77 -5.22 -18.70 5.48
C TRP A 77 -4.42 -19.54 6.49
N GLU A 78 -4.85 -19.59 7.75
CA GLU A 78 -4.30 -20.48 8.77
C GLU A 78 -4.49 -21.94 8.36
N ASP A 79 -5.67 -22.30 7.82
CA ASP A 79 -5.93 -23.63 7.25
C ASP A 79 -5.01 -23.96 6.06
N ALA A 80 -4.62 -22.95 5.27
CA ALA A 80 -3.77 -23.12 4.08
C ALA A 80 -2.25 -23.10 4.38
N PHE A 81 -1.82 -22.45 5.47
CA PHE A 81 -0.40 -22.21 5.78
C PHE A 81 0.09 -22.89 7.07
N GLU A 82 -0.63 -23.91 7.55
CA GLU A 82 -0.41 -24.68 8.80
C GLU A 82 -0.43 -23.87 10.10
N SER A 83 -0.20 -22.56 10.05
CA SER A 83 -0.13 -21.69 11.21
C SER A 83 -0.49 -20.25 10.86
N ARG A 84 -1.23 -19.62 11.76
CA ARG A 84 -1.60 -18.19 11.68
C ARG A 84 -0.38 -17.26 11.55
N GLY A 85 0.75 -17.66 12.14
CA GLY A 85 2.00 -16.90 12.10
C GLY A 85 2.59 -16.78 10.70
N LYS A 86 2.64 -17.89 9.94
CA LYS A 86 3.11 -17.90 8.54
C LYS A 86 2.20 -17.07 7.63
N ALA A 87 0.89 -17.15 7.83
CA ALA A 87 -0.09 -16.35 7.09
C ALA A 87 0.06 -14.84 7.34
N LEU A 88 0.31 -14.42 8.58
CA LEU A 88 0.61 -13.02 8.92
C LEU A 88 1.94 -12.55 8.31
N LEU A 89 2.95 -13.40 8.32
CA LEU A 89 4.26 -13.09 7.75
C LEU A 89 4.16 -12.86 6.24
N LEU A 90 3.42 -13.72 5.53
CA LEU A 90 3.13 -13.55 4.10
C LEU A 90 2.40 -12.23 3.84
N LEU A 91 1.36 -11.93 4.61
CA LEU A 91 0.62 -10.68 4.49
C LEU A 91 1.53 -9.46 4.69
N PHE A 92 2.45 -9.52 5.65
CA PHE A 92 3.47 -8.50 5.86
C PHE A 92 4.38 -8.36 4.63
N PHE A 93 4.93 -9.46 4.11
CA PHE A 93 5.78 -9.43 2.91
C PHE A 93 5.06 -8.89 1.68
N MET A 94 3.80 -9.30 1.45
CA MET A 94 3.00 -8.78 0.34
C MET A 94 2.77 -7.26 0.50
N THR A 95 2.48 -6.80 1.71
CA THR A 95 2.30 -5.37 1.99
C THR A 95 3.59 -4.59 1.74
N MET A 96 4.74 -5.13 2.18
CA MET A 96 6.05 -4.53 1.95
C MET A 96 6.42 -4.49 0.47
N ALA A 97 6.19 -5.58 -0.26
CA ALA A 97 6.46 -5.66 -1.70
C ALA A 97 5.61 -4.65 -2.48
N VAL A 98 4.31 -4.56 -2.18
CA VAL A 98 3.42 -3.57 -2.79
C VAL A 98 3.85 -2.15 -2.44
N GLY A 99 4.23 -1.89 -1.19
CA GLY A 99 4.75 -0.60 -0.75
C GLY A 99 6.02 -0.20 -1.51
N ALA A 100 6.96 -1.14 -1.68
CA ALA A 100 8.19 -0.92 -2.44
C ALA A 100 7.90 -0.61 -3.92
N VAL A 101 6.98 -1.34 -4.56
CA VAL A 101 6.56 -1.06 -5.95
C VAL A 101 5.94 0.33 -6.06
N LYS A 102 5.07 0.71 -5.12
CA LYS A 102 4.46 2.04 -5.06
C LYS A 102 5.49 3.17 -5.02
N MET A 103 6.62 2.95 -4.36
CA MET A 103 7.73 3.92 -4.28
C MET A 103 8.63 3.89 -5.52
N ALA A 104 8.92 2.70 -6.05
CA ALA A 104 9.87 2.53 -7.15
C ALA A 104 9.33 3.01 -8.50
N VAL A 105 8.05 2.74 -8.79
CA VAL A 105 7.43 3.10 -10.09
C VAL A 105 7.55 4.58 -10.44
N PRO A 106 7.19 5.55 -9.57
CA PRO A 106 7.30 6.96 -9.92
C PRO A 106 8.76 7.39 -10.10
N VAL A 107 9.70 6.81 -9.36
CA VAL A 107 11.15 7.07 -9.53
C VAL A 107 11.65 6.57 -10.88
N ILE A 108 11.26 5.36 -11.27
CA ILE A 108 11.63 4.77 -12.57
C ILE A 108 11.02 5.61 -13.70
N LEU A 109 9.74 5.97 -13.60
CA LEU A 109 9.06 6.79 -14.61
C LEU A 109 9.71 8.17 -14.77
N ALA A 110 10.18 8.79 -13.69
CA ALA A 110 10.87 10.08 -13.76
C ALA A 110 12.26 10.02 -14.44
N GLN A 111 12.81 8.81 -14.69
CA GLN A 111 14.09 8.61 -15.37
C GLN A 111 13.96 8.43 -16.89
N PHE A 112 12.73 8.30 -17.42
CA PHE A 112 12.43 8.12 -18.84
C PHE A 112 11.84 9.37 -19.48
#